data_AF-G3NYE1-F1
#
_entry.id   AF-G3NYE1-F1
#
_cell.length_a   1.000
_cell.length_b   1.000
_cell.length_c   1.000
_cell.angle_alpha   90.00
_cell.angle_beta   90.00
_cell.angle_gamma   90.00
#
_symmetry.space_group_name_H-M   'P 1'
#
loop_
_entity.id
_entity.type
_entity.pdbx_description
1 polymer ?
#
loop_
_entity_poly.entity_id
_entity_poly.type
_entity_poly.pdbx_seq_one_letter_code
_entity_poly.pdbx_strand_id
1 'polypeptide(L)'
;VITTISKSIVTKTHRDITVWQTNGAHHNALERKRRDHIKDSFHSLRDSVPALQGEKVGKAQPASPPGTRCSGSHASRAQILDKATEYIQYMRRKNHTHQQDIDDLKRQNALLEQQVRALEKVKGSAQLQASYSSSDSSLYTNPKGSAVSAFYRGSDSRSRVGGRGAAQQEETARVGAS
;
A
#
# COMPACT_ATOMS: atom_id res chain seq x y z
N VAL A 1 -1.11 -67.00 42.08
CA VAL A 1 0.09 -66.17 41.81
C VAL A 1 0.34 -66.00 40.30
N ILE A 2 0.50 -67.08 39.53
CA ILE A 2 0.75 -67.04 38.07
C ILE A 2 -0.34 -66.29 37.30
N THR A 3 -1.62 -66.51 37.62
CA THR A 3 -2.76 -65.81 36.99
C THR A 3 -2.75 -64.31 37.27
N THR A 4 -2.32 -63.90 38.46
CA THR A 4 -2.22 -62.49 38.86
C THR A 4 -1.08 -61.79 38.12
N ILE A 5 0.06 -62.46 37.98
CA ILE A 5 1.20 -61.97 37.19
C ILE A 5 0.81 -61.81 35.72
N SER A 6 0.13 -62.79 35.14
CA SER A 6 -0.32 -62.75 33.75
C SER A 6 -1.30 -61.60 33.48
N LYS A 7 -2.29 -61.41 34.36
CA LYS A 7 -3.23 -60.27 34.28
C LYS A 7 -2.53 -58.91 34.42
N SER A 8 -1.53 -58.82 35.30
CA SER A 8 -0.73 -57.59 35.50
C SER A 8 0.09 -57.24 34.25
N ILE A 9 0.73 -58.22 33.61
CA ILE A 9 1.51 -58.03 32.39
C ILE A 9 0.60 -57.55 31.25
N VAL A 10 -0.53 -58.24 31.01
CA VAL A 10 -1.47 -57.90 29.92
C VAL A 10 -2.02 -56.48 30.08
N THR A 11 -2.40 -56.07 31.31
CA THR A 11 -2.92 -54.72 31.55
C THR A 11 -1.84 -53.65 31.44
N LYS A 12 -0.59 -53.93 31.80
CA LYS A 12 0.54 -53.01 31.60
C LYS A 12 0.81 -52.80 30.10
N THR A 13 0.89 -53.88 29.32
CA THR A 13 1.06 -53.79 27.86
C THR A 13 -0.08 -53.03 27.17
N HIS A 14 -1.33 -53.26 27.58
CA HIS A 14 -2.48 -52.53 27.04
C HIS A 14 -2.42 -51.02 27.37
N ARG A 15 -2.01 -50.66 28.59
CA ARG A 15 -1.82 -49.25 28.99
C ARG A 15 -0.72 -48.58 28.16
N ASP A 16 0.42 -49.24 27.99
CA ASP A 16 1.53 -48.70 27.20
C ASP A 16 1.11 -48.49 25.74
N ILE A 17 0.48 -49.48 25.09
CA ILE A 17 -0.03 -49.34 23.71
C ILE A 17 -1.05 -48.21 23.59
N THR A 18 -1.97 -48.09 24.55
CA THR A 18 -2.98 -47.02 24.56
C THR A 18 -2.32 -45.65 24.69
N VAL A 19 -1.32 -45.51 25.55
CA VAL A 19 -0.57 -44.25 25.74
C VAL A 19 0.25 -43.89 24.50
N TRP A 20 0.91 -44.86 23.83
CA TRP A 20 1.58 -44.62 22.55
C TRP A 20 0.60 -44.20 21.45
N GLN A 21 -0.58 -44.82 21.40
CA GLN A 21 -1.61 -44.51 20.41
C GLN A 21 -2.26 -43.13 20.65
N THR A 22 -2.52 -42.75 21.91
CA THR A 22 -3.06 -41.42 22.26
C THR A 22 -2.04 -40.32 22.05
N ASN A 23 -0.78 -40.54 22.46
CA ASN A 23 0.32 -39.59 22.23
C ASN A 23 0.57 -39.41 20.72
N GLY A 24 0.56 -40.50 19.96
CA GLY A 24 0.69 -40.48 18.50
C GLY A 24 -0.49 -39.81 17.81
N ALA A 25 -1.73 -40.06 18.25
CA ALA A 25 -2.94 -39.46 17.67
C ALA A 25 -3.00 -37.95 17.94
N HIS A 26 -2.69 -37.50 19.16
CA HIS A 26 -2.62 -36.08 19.50
C HIS A 26 -1.51 -35.37 18.71
N HIS A 27 -0.31 -35.97 18.65
CA HIS A 27 0.79 -35.45 17.83
C HIS A 27 0.40 -35.36 16.34
N ASN A 28 -0.26 -36.39 15.80
CA ASN A 28 -0.74 -36.42 14.43
C ASN A 28 -1.84 -35.37 14.16
N ALA A 29 -2.69 -35.09 15.15
CA ALA A 29 -3.68 -34.02 15.07
C ALA A 29 -3.02 -32.64 15.04
N LEU A 30 -2.03 -32.39 15.91
CA LEU A 30 -1.26 -31.15 15.91
C LEU A 30 -0.51 -30.95 14.59
N GLU A 31 0.07 -32.00 14.03
CA GLU A 31 0.79 -31.90 12.75
C GLU A 31 -0.17 -31.64 11.58
N ARG A 32 -1.40 -32.19 11.58
CA ARG A 32 -2.42 -31.79 10.59
C ARG A 32 -2.69 -30.30 10.66
N LYS A 33 -2.98 -29.78 11.86
CA LYS A 33 -3.23 -28.35 12.08
C LYS A 33 -2.05 -27.49 11.59
N ARG A 34 -0.82 -27.88 11.89
CA ARG A 34 0.39 -27.20 11.40
C ARG A 34 0.47 -27.19 9.86
N ARG A 35 0.21 -28.34 9.22
CA ARG A 35 0.23 -28.45 7.75
C ARG A 35 -0.84 -27.60 7.09
N ASP A 36 -2.01 -27.48 7.70
CA ASP A 36 -3.09 -26.62 7.18
C ASP A 36 -2.70 -25.14 7.29
N HIS A 37 -2.13 -24.70 8.40
CA HIS A 37 -1.62 -23.32 8.52
C HIS A 37 -0.52 -23.00 7.48
N ILE A 38 0.37 -23.96 7.20
CA ILE A 38 1.39 -23.81 6.16
C ILE A 38 0.73 -23.74 4.79
N LYS A 39 -0.24 -24.61 4.52
CA LYS A 39 -1.00 -24.61 3.27
C LYS A 39 -1.64 -23.24 3.05
N ASP A 40 -2.27 -22.66 4.06
CA ASP A 40 -2.89 -21.34 3.99
C ASP A 40 -1.85 -20.25 3.72
N SER A 41 -0.69 -20.31 4.38
CA SER A 41 0.43 -19.39 4.13
C SER A 41 0.92 -19.44 2.67
N PHE A 42 0.98 -20.64 2.07
CA PHE A 42 1.29 -20.80 0.64
C PHE A 42 0.19 -20.23 -0.28
N HIS A 43 -1.07 -20.29 0.14
CA HIS A 43 -2.17 -19.65 -0.58
C HIS A 43 -2.05 -18.12 -0.52
N SER A 44 -1.80 -17.54 0.66
CA SER A 44 -1.58 -16.09 0.78
C SER A 44 -0.36 -15.61 -0.01
N LEU A 45 0.71 -16.41 -0.03
CA LEU A 45 1.92 -16.10 -0.79
C LEU A 45 1.66 -16.11 -2.29
N ARG A 46 0.99 -17.14 -2.84
CA ARG A 46 0.70 -17.22 -4.28
C ARG A 46 -0.14 -16.02 -4.74
N ASP A 47 -1.08 -15.59 -3.90
CA ASP A 47 -2.02 -14.50 -4.22
C ASP A 47 -1.31 -13.13 -4.13
N SER A 48 -0.14 -13.05 -3.49
CA SER A 48 0.69 -11.84 -3.44
C SER A 48 1.69 -11.73 -4.61
N VAL A 49 1.88 -12.80 -5.39
CA VAL A 49 2.86 -12.86 -6.49
C VAL A 49 2.11 -12.79 -7.83
N PRO A 50 2.20 -11.68 -8.59
CA PRO A 50 1.41 -11.48 -9.80
C PRO A 50 1.58 -12.57 -10.87
N ALA A 51 2.79 -13.13 -11.00
CA ALA A 51 3.08 -14.19 -11.96
C ALA A 51 2.33 -15.50 -11.71
N LEU A 52 1.79 -15.70 -10.50
CA LEU A 52 1.10 -16.93 -10.08
C LEU A 52 -0.44 -16.76 -10.05
N GLN A 53 -0.93 -15.53 -10.12
CA GLN A 53 -2.37 -15.22 -10.07
C GLN A 53 -3.14 -15.68 -11.33
N GLY A 54 -2.45 -15.90 -12.46
CA GLY A 54 -3.07 -16.18 -13.76
C GLY A 54 -3.21 -17.66 -14.17
N GLU A 55 -2.53 -18.59 -13.51
CA GLU A 55 -2.46 -19.99 -13.99
C GLU A 55 -3.76 -20.79 -13.80
N LYS A 56 -4.75 -20.24 -13.08
CA LYS A 56 -6.00 -20.93 -12.72
C LYS A 56 -7.27 -20.37 -13.40
N VAL A 57 -7.16 -19.41 -14.32
CA VAL A 57 -8.33 -18.79 -14.99
C VAL A 57 -8.25 -18.94 -16.52
N GLY A 58 -7.70 -20.06 -16.99
CA GLY A 58 -7.77 -20.47 -18.39
C GLY A 58 -9.09 -21.17 -18.71
N LYS A 59 -10.10 -20.40 -19.17
CA LYS A 59 -11.21 -20.82 -20.04
C LYS A 59 -11.96 -22.10 -19.65
N ALA A 60 -13.01 -21.95 -18.84
CA ALA A 60 -14.11 -22.90 -18.82
C ALA A 60 -14.74 -22.96 -20.23
N GLN A 61 -14.43 -24.00 -21.00
CA GLN A 61 -15.27 -24.46 -22.10
C GLN A 61 -16.50 -25.15 -21.48
N PRO A 62 -17.74 -24.78 -21.85
CA PRO A 62 -18.93 -25.43 -21.36
C PRO A 62 -19.20 -26.68 -22.21
N ALA A 63 -18.56 -27.80 -21.90
CA ALA A 63 -19.00 -29.17 -22.24
C ALA A 63 -17.88 -30.17 -21.94
N SER A 64 -17.80 -30.67 -20.71
CA SER A 64 -17.09 -31.91 -20.41
C SER A 64 -17.66 -32.51 -19.11
N PRO A 65 -17.78 -33.85 -19.02
CA PRO A 65 -18.56 -34.54 -17.99
C PRO A 65 -18.01 -34.33 -16.57
N PRO A 66 -18.89 -34.36 -15.55
CA PRO A 66 -18.51 -34.18 -14.15
C PRO A 66 -17.84 -35.46 -13.66
N GLY A 67 -16.51 -35.52 -13.70
CA GLY A 67 -15.80 -36.67 -13.15
C GLY A 67 -14.29 -36.71 -13.31
N THR A 68 -13.68 -35.95 -14.21
CA THR A 68 -12.23 -36.04 -14.41
C THR A 68 -11.63 -34.75 -14.94
N ARG A 69 -11.47 -33.71 -14.10
CA ARG A 69 -10.45 -32.66 -14.24
C ARG A 69 -10.12 -32.03 -12.89
N CYS A 70 -9.38 -32.75 -12.04
CA CYS A 70 -8.72 -32.14 -10.87
C CYS A 70 -7.31 -31.69 -11.26
N SER A 71 -7.20 -30.80 -12.24
CA SER A 71 -5.93 -30.14 -12.57
C SER A 71 -6.20 -28.73 -13.12
N GLY A 72 -6.97 -27.94 -12.39
CA GLY A 72 -6.86 -26.50 -12.50
C GLY A 72 -5.53 -26.13 -11.83
N SER A 73 -4.48 -25.99 -12.64
CA SER A 73 -3.07 -25.79 -12.27
C SER A 73 -2.90 -24.98 -10.99
N HIS A 74 -2.72 -25.68 -9.88
CA HIS A 74 -2.20 -25.07 -8.68
C HIS A 74 -0.69 -25.01 -8.86
N ALA A 75 -0.13 -23.80 -8.93
CA ALA A 75 1.32 -23.61 -8.91
C ALA A 75 1.93 -24.46 -7.78
N SER A 76 2.94 -25.26 -8.11
CA SER A 76 3.58 -26.15 -7.13
C SER A 76 4.24 -25.34 -6.03
N ARG A 77 4.43 -25.94 -4.84
CA ARG A 77 5.07 -25.24 -3.71
C ARG A 77 6.46 -24.70 -4.07
N ALA A 78 7.24 -25.46 -4.83
CA ALA A 78 8.54 -25.02 -5.31
C ALA A 78 8.41 -23.78 -6.23
N GLN A 79 7.52 -23.84 -7.23
CA GLN A 79 7.27 -22.70 -8.12
C GLN A 79 6.79 -21.45 -7.36
N ILE A 80 5.97 -21.61 -6.32
CA ILE A 80 5.53 -20.48 -5.48
C ILE A 80 6.74 -19.82 -4.82
N LEU A 81 7.68 -20.60 -4.26
CA LEU A 81 8.89 -20.08 -3.62
C LEU A 81 9.84 -19.42 -4.63
N ASP A 82 10.04 -20.06 -5.79
CA ASP A 82 10.93 -19.55 -6.84
C ASP A 82 10.41 -18.21 -7.36
N LYS A 83 9.11 -18.14 -7.71
CA LYS A 83 8.48 -16.92 -8.23
C LYS A 83 8.34 -15.83 -7.18
N ALA A 84 8.11 -16.17 -5.91
CA ALA A 84 8.15 -15.19 -4.82
C ALA A 84 9.55 -14.58 -4.67
N THR A 85 10.59 -15.41 -4.72
CA THR A 85 11.98 -14.95 -4.62
C THR A 85 12.33 -14.01 -5.77
N GLU A 86 12.00 -14.40 -7.00
CA GLU A 86 12.19 -13.58 -8.19
C GLU A 86 11.45 -12.24 -8.09
N TYR A 87 10.20 -12.26 -7.62
CA TYR A 87 9.39 -11.06 -7.46
C TYR A 87 9.96 -10.09 -6.40
N ILE A 88 10.45 -10.59 -5.27
CA ILE A 88 11.11 -9.76 -4.25
C ILE A 88 12.34 -9.07 -4.84
N GLN A 89 13.18 -9.80 -5.59
CA GLN A 89 14.37 -9.22 -6.23
C GLN A 89 14.01 -8.19 -7.30
N TYR A 90 12.99 -8.48 -8.10
CA TYR A 90 12.46 -7.54 -9.08
C TYR A 90 11.95 -6.25 -8.41
N MET A 91 11.12 -6.37 -7.37
CA MET A 91 10.56 -5.22 -6.67
C MET A 91 11.64 -4.39 -5.95
N ARG A 92 12.69 -5.02 -5.42
CA ARG A 92 13.85 -4.30 -4.87
C ARG A 92 14.54 -3.42 -5.91
N ARG A 93 14.82 -3.97 -7.09
CA ARG A 93 15.42 -3.20 -8.21
C ARG A 93 14.48 -2.10 -8.70
N LYS A 94 13.21 -2.41 -8.88
CA LYS A 94 12.20 -1.45 -9.33
C LYS A 94 12.02 -0.28 -8.35
N ASN A 95 11.96 -0.56 -7.05
CA ASN A 95 11.88 0.48 -6.02
C ASN A 95 13.13 1.36 -6.02
N HIS A 96 14.31 0.81 -6.30
CA HIS A 96 15.54 1.60 -6.42
C HIS A 96 15.47 2.58 -7.60
N THR A 97 15.05 2.11 -8.78
CA THR A 97 14.85 3.01 -9.95
C THR A 97 13.82 4.09 -9.65
N HIS A 98 12.66 3.74 -9.07
CA HIS A 98 11.67 4.74 -8.68
C HIS A 98 12.21 5.76 -7.68
N GLN A 99 13.06 5.33 -6.74
CA GLN A 99 13.69 6.26 -5.81
C GLN A 99 14.65 7.23 -6.53
N GLN A 100 15.43 6.74 -7.50
CA GLN A 100 16.27 7.60 -8.35
C GLN A 100 15.42 8.60 -9.13
N ASP A 101 14.34 8.14 -9.78
CA ASP A 101 13.42 9.01 -10.52
C ASP A 101 12.82 10.10 -9.63
N ILE A 102 12.43 9.74 -8.40
CA ILE A 102 11.92 10.69 -7.41
C ILE A 102 12.98 11.75 -7.06
N ASP A 103 14.23 11.35 -6.85
CA ASP A 103 15.29 12.26 -6.46
C ASP A 103 15.71 13.19 -7.61
N ASP A 104 15.72 12.69 -8.85
CA ASP A 104 15.96 13.49 -10.04
C ASP A 104 14.84 14.50 -10.29
N LEU A 105 13.57 14.08 -10.17
CA LEU A 105 12.41 14.98 -10.27
C LEU A 105 12.41 16.05 -9.19
N LYS A 106 12.79 15.71 -7.95
CA LYS A 106 12.95 16.70 -6.87
C LYS A 106 14.02 17.74 -7.20
N ARG A 107 15.16 17.32 -7.78
CA ARG A 107 16.22 18.24 -8.20
C ARG A 107 15.74 19.17 -9.32
N GLN A 108 15.03 18.62 -10.30
CA GLN A 108 14.45 19.42 -11.39
C GLN A 108 13.43 20.43 -10.87
N ASN A 109 12.51 20.00 -10.00
CA ASN A 109 11.53 20.89 -9.39
C ASN A 109 12.20 22.01 -8.59
N ALA A 110 13.26 21.73 -7.83
CA ALA A 110 13.99 22.75 -7.09
C ALA A 110 14.59 23.83 -8.00
N LEU A 111 15.12 23.44 -9.17
CA LEU A 111 15.65 24.39 -10.16
C LEU A 111 14.53 25.24 -10.79
N LEU A 112 13.40 24.62 -11.14
CA LEU A 112 12.25 25.33 -11.68
C LEU A 112 11.66 26.31 -10.66
N GLU A 113 11.50 25.89 -9.41
CA GLU A 113 11.07 26.77 -8.33
C GLU A 113 12.03 27.95 -8.13
N GLN A 114 13.34 27.73 -8.24
CA GLN A 114 14.32 28.81 -8.18
C GLN A 114 14.15 29.80 -9.33
N GLN A 115 13.90 29.32 -10.55
CA GLN A 115 13.64 30.16 -11.72
C GLN A 115 12.35 30.96 -11.55
N VAL A 116 11.27 30.32 -11.08
CA VAL A 116 9.98 31.00 -10.80
C VAL A 116 10.18 32.11 -9.78
N ARG A 117 10.84 31.83 -8.65
CA ARG A 117 11.15 32.85 -7.63
C ARG A 117 11.97 34.02 -8.19
N ALA A 118 12.95 33.75 -9.05
CA ALA A 118 13.76 34.79 -9.67
C ALA A 118 12.94 35.67 -10.64
N LEU A 119 12.08 35.05 -11.46
CA LEU A 119 11.19 35.75 -12.38
C LEU A 119 10.13 36.57 -11.64
N GLU A 120 9.57 36.04 -10.55
CA GLU A 120 8.66 36.77 -9.68
C GLU A 120 9.34 38.00 -9.06
N LYS A 121 10.62 37.89 -8.67
CA LYS A 121 11.40 39.02 -8.17
C LYS A 121 11.62 40.10 -9.24
N VAL A 122 11.97 39.71 -10.47
CA VAL A 122 12.13 40.67 -11.59
C VAL A 122 10.80 41.33 -11.93
N LYS A 123 9.70 40.57 -12.02
CA LYS A 123 8.35 41.08 -12.29
C LYS A 123 7.86 42.04 -11.19
N GLY A 124 8.07 41.70 -9.92
CA GLY A 124 7.75 42.57 -8.79
C GLY A 124 8.59 43.85 -8.78
N SER A 125 9.87 43.76 -9.13
CA SER A 125 10.74 44.95 -9.25
C SER A 125 10.35 45.87 -10.43
N ALA A 126 9.91 45.30 -11.56
CA ALA A 126 9.43 46.08 -12.71
C ALA A 126 8.10 46.80 -12.41
N GLN A 127 7.21 46.19 -11.62
CA GLN A 127 5.99 46.86 -11.14
C GLN A 127 6.31 48.01 -10.17
N LEU A 128 7.28 47.83 -9.28
CA LEU A 128 7.74 48.91 -8.39
C LEU A 128 8.43 50.06 -9.16
N GLN A 129 9.12 49.75 -10.27
CA GLN A 129 9.68 50.78 -11.16
C GLN A 129 8.64 51.57 -11.97
N ALA A 130 7.60 50.90 -12.43
CA ALA A 130 6.47 51.54 -13.10
C ALA A 130 5.67 52.46 -12.14
N SER A 131 5.55 52.07 -10.86
CA SER A 131 4.83 52.89 -9.86
C SER A 131 5.60 54.11 -9.34
N TYR A 132 6.93 54.15 -9.42
CA TYR A 132 7.69 55.37 -9.05
C TYR A 132 7.91 56.33 -10.24
N SER A 133 7.77 55.86 -11.48
CA SER A 133 7.90 56.70 -12.68
C SER A 133 6.60 57.40 -13.08
N SER A 134 5.53 57.26 -12.29
CA SER A 134 4.22 57.89 -12.53
C SER A 134 3.92 59.00 -11.52
N SER A 135 4.84 59.96 -11.37
CA SER A 135 4.53 61.25 -10.74
C SER A 135 4.14 62.35 -11.75
N ASP A 136 4.06 62.04 -13.04
CA ASP A 136 3.59 62.98 -14.04
C ASP A 136 3.08 62.25 -15.30
N SER A 137 1.79 61.94 -15.36
CA SER A 137 1.14 61.70 -16.66
C SER A 137 -0.37 61.76 -16.53
N SER A 138 -0.87 63.00 -16.67
CA SER A 138 -1.99 63.36 -17.52
C SER A 138 -3.30 62.56 -17.35
N LEU A 139 -4.20 63.20 -16.59
CA LEU A 139 -5.63 62.93 -16.57
C LEU A 139 -6.17 62.79 -18.01
N TYR A 140 -6.69 61.61 -18.36
CA TYR A 140 -7.47 61.43 -19.58
C TYR A 140 -8.71 62.33 -19.52
N THR A 141 -8.66 63.46 -20.22
CA THR A 141 -9.81 64.31 -20.50
C THR A 141 -10.21 64.10 -21.95
N ASN A 142 -11.50 63.87 -22.20
CA ASN A 142 -12.03 63.85 -23.56
C ASN A 142 -11.91 65.28 -24.15
N PRO A 143 -11.93 65.52 -25.47
CA PRO A 143 -11.78 66.85 -26.10
C PRO A 143 -12.79 67.93 -25.67
N LYS A 144 -13.73 67.58 -24.80
CA LYS A 144 -14.72 68.47 -24.17
C LYS A 144 -14.47 68.72 -22.66
N GLY A 145 -13.31 68.34 -22.14
CA GLY A 145 -12.80 68.78 -20.82
C GLY A 145 -13.56 68.27 -19.59
N SER A 146 -14.31 67.17 -19.67
CA SER A 146 -15.02 66.61 -18.51
C SER A 146 -14.31 65.38 -17.94
N ALA A 147 -14.12 65.35 -16.62
CA ALA A 147 -13.46 64.26 -15.89
C ALA A 147 -14.32 62.99 -15.90
N VAL A 148 -13.79 61.89 -16.43
CA VAL A 148 -14.47 60.59 -16.44
C VAL A 148 -14.22 59.91 -15.09
N SER A 149 -15.18 59.98 -14.17
CA SER A 149 -15.20 59.12 -13.00
C SER A 149 -15.83 57.77 -13.36
N ALA A 150 -15.10 56.68 -13.12
CA ALA A 150 -15.63 55.32 -13.23
C ALA A 150 -15.35 54.55 -11.94
N PHE A 151 -15.92 55.03 -10.83
CA PHE A 151 -16.15 54.23 -9.63
C PHE A 151 -17.65 54.06 -9.42
N TYR A 152 -18.18 52.86 -9.73
CA TYR A 152 -19.18 52.18 -8.88
C TYR A 152 -19.46 50.74 -9.35
N ARG A 153 -18.78 49.75 -8.75
CA ARG A 153 -19.24 48.35 -8.62
C ARG A 153 -18.38 47.71 -7.52
N GLY A 154 -18.81 47.56 -6.28
CA GLY A 154 -20.09 47.03 -5.85
C GLY A 154 -19.97 45.51 -5.69
N SER A 155 -19.86 45.07 -4.42
CA SER A 155 -20.21 43.73 -3.90
C SER A 155 -19.11 42.65 -3.79
N ASP A 156 -18.45 42.70 -2.65
CA ASP A 156 -18.21 41.62 -1.68
C ASP A 156 -19.08 40.35 -1.83
N SER A 157 -18.42 39.20 -1.84
CA SER A 157 -19.02 37.89 -1.58
C SER A 157 -18.04 37.00 -0.82
N ARG A 158 -18.20 36.98 0.51
CA ARG A 158 -17.61 35.98 1.42
C ARG A 158 -18.46 34.72 1.38
N SER A 159 -17.97 33.65 0.75
CA SER A 159 -18.52 32.31 0.96
C SER A 159 -17.89 31.66 2.19
N ARG A 160 -18.64 31.66 3.30
CA ARG A 160 -18.41 30.79 4.46
C ARG A 160 -18.57 29.33 4.02
N VAL A 161 -17.53 28.51 4.16
CA VAL A 161 -17.68 27.05 4.21
C VAL A 161 -17.62 26.64 5.67
N GLY A 162 -18.73 26.04 6.10
CA GLY A 162 -19.03 25.66 7.47
C GLY A 162 -18.12 24.58 8.05
N GLY A 163 -18.06 24.60 9.38
CA GLY A 163 -17.34 23.65 10.19
C GLY A 163 -17.99 22.27 10.24
N ARG A 164 -17.10 21.28 10.40
CA ARG A 164 -17.24 20.13 11.31
C ARG A 164 -15.89 20.12 12.05
N GLY A 165 -15.79 20.14 13.37
CA GLY A 165 -16.65 19.54 14.38
C GLY A 165 -15.97 18.28 14.91
N ALA A 166 -15.08 18.47 15.89
CA ALA A 166 -14.66 17.55 16.97
C ALA A 166 -14.06 16.16 16.64
N ALA A 167 -12.83 15.91 17.12
CA ALA A 167 -12.59 14.98 18.23
C ALA A 167 -11.14 15.05 18.74
N GLN A 168 -11.03 14.98 20.05
CA GLN A 168 -9.89 15.03 20.97
C GLN A 168 -8.85 13.90 20.74
N GLN A 169 -7.56 14.15 21.06
CA GLN A 169 -6.75 13.53 22.16
C GLN A 169 -6.79 11.99 22.16
N GLU A 170 -5.75 11.22 22.46
CA GLU A 170 -4.35 11.38 22.84
C GLU A 170 -3.83 9.91 22.88
N GLU A 171 -2.52 9.75 23.02
CA GLU A 171 -1.88 8.63 23.74
C GLU A 171 -1.13 7.53 22.94
N THR A 172 0.13 7.40 23.40
CA THR A 172 1.03 6.23 23.43
C THR A 172 2.08 6.03 22.34
N ALA A 173 3.22 6.69 22.57
CA ALA A 173 4.59 6.14 22.68
C ALA A 173 4.96 4.78 22.06
N ARG A 174 6.12 4.73 21.38
CA ARG A 174 7.34 3.98 21.80
C ARG A 174 8.45 4.11 20.74
N VAL A 175 9.59 4.71 21.11
CA VAL A 175 10.89 4.07 21.46
C VAL A 175 11.80 3.84 20.25
N GLY A 176 13.00 4.43 20.32
CA GLY A 176 14.12 4.19 19.42
C GLY A 176 15.38 4.92 19.86
N ALA A 177 15.84 4.67 21.09
CA ALA A 177 17.15 5.06 21.58
C ALA A 177 17.91 3.80 22.03
N SER A 178 18.81 3.34 21.18
CA SER A 178 20.11 2.67 21.43
C SER A 178 20.58 2.01 20.15
#